data_AF-A0A1S3GUD2-F1
#
_entry.id   AF-A0A1S3GUD2-F1
#
_cell.length_a   1.000
_cell.length_b   1.000
_cell.length_c   1.000
_cell.angle_alpha   90.00
_cell.angle_beta   90.00
_cell.angle_gamma   90.00
#
_symmetry.space_group_name_H-M   'P 1'
#
loop_
_entity.id
_entity.type
_entity.pdbx_description
1 polymer ?
#
loop_
_entity_poly.entity_id
_entity_poly.type
_entity_poly.pdbx_seq_one_letter_code
_entity_poly.pdbx_strand_id
1 'polypeptide(L)'
;MCAEAWRPAALLLLGLGLGAWAQLRCVGNTYPQGVRCCPDCQPGSGMVRRCDRTRDTVCRPCEPGFYNDVANYEPCKQCTKCNH
;
A
#
# COMPACT_ATOMS: atom_id res chain seq x y z
N MET A 1 7.62 64.34 -1.01
CA MET A 1 9.06 64.07 -0.74
C MET A 1 9.14 63.35 0.61
N CYS A 2 9.86 62.23 0.63
CA CYS A 2 10.21 61.36 1.76
C CYS A 2 9.05 60.51 2.33
N ALA A 3 9.17 59.22 2.64
CA ALA A 3 10.22 58.22 2.43
C ALA A 3 9.60 56.84 2.72
N GLU A 4 10.09 55.80 2.05
CA GLU A 4 9.77 54.37 2.28
C GLU A 4 10.04 53.94 3.73
N ALA A 5 9.16 53.12 4.32
CA ALA A 5 9.46 52.34 5.52
C ALA A 5 8.76 50.97 5.49
N TRP A 6 9.46 50.02 4.86
CA TRP A 6 9.33 48.57 4.95
C TRP A 6 8.85 48.06 6.32
N ARG A 7 7.71 47.34 6.35
CA ARG A 7 7.47 46.25 7.33
C ARG A 7 6.72 45.06 6.70
N PRO A 8 7.12 43.82 7.05
CA PRO A 8 7.02 42.65 6.19
C PRO A 8 5.86 41.77 6.64
N ALA A 9 4.65 42.06 6.17
CA ALA A 9 3.46 41.29 6.56
C ALA A 9 3.10 40.16 5.57
N ALA A 10 3.86 40.00 4.48
CA ALA A 10 3.50 39.06 3.41
C ALA A 10 4.21 37.68 3.49
N LEU A 11 5.16 37.47 4.41
CA LEU A 11 6.02 36.28 4.40
C LEU A 11 5.59 35.14 5.36
N LEU A 12 4.51 35.28 6.12
CA LEU A 12 4.10 34.26 7.11
C LEU A 12 3.04 33.25 6.64
N LEU A 13 2.59 33.30 5.38
CA LEU A 13 1.56 32.37 4.86
C LEU A 13 2.09 31.20 4.01
N LEU A 14 3.41 31.05 3.83
CA LEU A 14 4.02 29.97 3.02
C LEU A 14 4.58 28.79 3.85
N GLY A 15 4.01 28.49 5.02
CA GLY A 15 4.54 27.46 5.93
C GLY A 15 3.80 26.12 5.95
N LEU A 16 2.55 26.04 5.47
CA LEU A 16 1.65 24.89 5.72
C LEU A 16 1.22 24.14 4.44
N GLY A 17 2.04 24.19 3.39
CA GLY A 17 1.72 23.58 2.09
C GLY A 17 2.58 22.38 1.67
N LEU A 18 3.58 21.97 2.46
CA LEU A 18 4.50 20.89 2.10
C LEU A 18 4.41 19.69 3.04
N GLY A 19 3.19 19.38 3.50
CA GLY A 19 2.88 18.01 3.92
C GLY A 19 2.85 17.12 2.69
N ALA A 20 4.03 16.81 2.13
CA ALA A 20 4.14 15.81 1.09
C ALA A 20 3.68 14.49 1.70
N TRP A 21 2.47 14.05 1.35
CA TRP A 21 2.03 12.68 1.58
C TRP A 21 2.91 11.80 0.70
N ALA A 22 4.11 11.50 1.18
CA ALA A 22 4.99 10.52 0.56
C ALA A 22 4.31 9.15 0.73
N GLN A 23 3.44 8.81 -0.23
CA GLN A 23 2.93 7.45 -0.34
C GLN A 23 4.12 6.53 -0.56
N LEU A 24 4.28 5.54 0.32
CA LEU A 24 5.28 4.51 0.16
C LEU A 24 4.99 3.75 -1.14
N ARG A 25 5.89 3.88 -2.13
CA ARG A 25 5.77 3.19 -3.41
C ARG A 25 6.44 1.83 -3.33
N CYS A 26 5.63 0.80 -3.26
CA CYS A 26 6.08 -0.59 -3.37
C CYS A 26 6.22 -0.99 -4.84
N VAL A 27 7.25 -1.77 -5.17
CA VAL A 27 7.57 -2.20 -6.53
C VAL A 27 7.54 -3.73 -6.60
N GLY A 28 7.03 -4.28 -7.70
CA GLY A 28 6.89 -5.72 -7.88
C GLY A 28 5.69 -6.30 -7.11
N ASN A 29 5.79 -7.58 -6.73
CA ASN A 29 4.76 -8.32 -6.00
C ASN A 29 4.82 -7.99 -4.49
N THR A 30 4.63 -6.72 -4.17
CA THR A 30 4.62 -6.22 -2.79
C THR A 30 3.54 -5.17 -2.55
N TYR A 31 2.95 -5.17 -1.34
CA TYR A 31 1.92 -4.22 -0.93
C TYR A 31 2.37 -3.34 0.25
N PRO A 32 1.85 -2.10 0.37
CA PRO A 32 2.21 -1.21 1.47
C PRO A 32 1.50 -1.62 2.77
N GLN A 33 2.28 -1.70 3.87
CA GLN A 33 1.76 -1.89 5.22
C GLN A 33 2.52 -0.97 6.19
N GLY A 34 1.96 0.22 6.43
CA GLY A 34 2.63 1.26 7.20
C GLY A 34 3.81 1.86 6.42
N VAL A 35 5.02 1.70 6.95
CA VAL A 35 6.26 2.26 6.37
C VAL A 35 7.11 1.22 5.62
N ARG A 36 6.57 0.03 5.34
CA ARG A 36 7.28 -1.02 4.60
C ARG A 36 6.42 -1.68 3.53
N CYS A 37 7.10 -2.33 2.60
CA CYS A 37 6.51 -3.16 1.57
C CYS A 37 6.56 -4.62 1.98
N CYS A 38 5.43 -5.30 1.90
CA CYS A 38 5.29 -6.69 2.28
C CYS A 38 5.12 -7.57 1.06
N PRO A 39 5.66 -8.79 1.06
CA PRO A 39 5.53 -9.69 -0.07
C PRO A 39 4.07 -10.13 -0.26
N ASP A 40 3.63 -10.14 -1.51
CA ASP A 40 2.40 -10.79 -1.94
C ASP A 40 2.52 -12.32 -1.90
N CYS A 41 1.38 -13.00 -1.82
CA CYS A 41 1.30 -14.43 -2.01
C CYS A 41 1.46 -14.78 -3.49
N GLN A 42 2.17 -15.87 -3.77
CA GLN A 42 2.35 -16.37 -5.13
C GLN A 42 1.04 -17.00 -5.66
N PRO A 43 0.88 -17.10 -7.00
CA PRO A 43 -0.21 -17.88 -7.59
C PRO A 43 -0.30 -19.29 -6.98
N GLY A 44 -1.52 -19.74 -6.74
CA GLY A 44 -1.82 -20.98 -6.03
C GLY A 44 -1.79 -20.89 -4.50
N SER A 45 -1.43 -19.73 -3.93
CA SER A 45 -1.48 -19.47 -2.48
C SER A 45 -2.27 -18.21 -2.15
N GLY A 46 -3.01 -18.22 -1.04
CA GLY A 46 -3.77 -17.08 -0.54
C GLY A 46 -3.24 -16.56 0.80
N MET A 47 -3.49 -15.28 1.08
CA MET A 47 -3.10 -14.65 2.34
C MET A 47 -3.95 -15.16 3.50
N VAL A 48 -3.29 -15.67 4.54
CA VAL A 48 -3.92 -16.05 5.82
C VAL A 48 -3.71 -14.97 6.87
N ARG A 49 -2.56 -14.29 6.83
CA ARG A 49 -2.23 -13.22 7.76
C ARG A 49 -1.42 -12.14 7.08
N ARG A 50 -1.83 -10.89 7.26
CA ARG A 50 -1.01 -9.74 6.86
C ARG A 50 0.31 -9.74 7.60
N CYS A 51 1.30 -9.19 6.93
CA CYS A 51 2.59 -8.92 7.50
C CYS A 51 2.46 -7.94 8.71
N ASP A 52 3.30 -8.08 9.74
CA ASP A 52 3.47 -7.11 10.82
C ASP A 52 4.93 -6.62 10.95
N ARG A 53 5.23 -5.63 11.79
CA ARG A 53 6.57 -5.02 11.90
C ARG A 53 7.75 -6.00 11.96
N THR A 54 7.52 -7.23 12.41
CA THR A 54 8.52 -8.29 12.60
C THR A 54 8.35 -9.50 11.69
N ARG A 55 7.19 -9.67 11.04
CA ARG A 55 6.82 -10.87 10.30
C ARG A 55 6.27 -10.53 8.92
N ASP A 56 6.61 -11.36 7.95
CA ASP A 56 6.09 -11.26 6.60
C ASP A 56 4.66 -11.79 6.49
N THR A 57 4.08 -11.58 5.31
CA THR A 57 2.78 -12.09 4.93
C THR A 57 2.79 -13.61 5.05
N VAL A 58 1.80 -14.17 5.75
CA VAL A 58 1.65 -15.62 5.84
C VAL A 58 0.71 -16.04 4.72
N CYS A 59 1.25 -16.83 3.79
CA CYS A 59 0.52 -17.40 2.66
C CYS A 59 0.36 -18.91 2.87
N ARG A 60 -0.75 -19.47 2.41
CA ARG A 60 -0.96 -20.92 2.37
C ARG A 60 -1.46 -21.34 0.99
N PRO A 61 -1.13 -22.56 0.53
CA PRO A 61 -1.71 -23.13 -0.68
C PRO A 61 -3.23 -23.10 -0.63
N CYS A 62 -3.85 -22.83 -1.77
CA CYS A 62 -5.30 -22.89 -1.87
C CYS A 62 -5.79 -24.34 -1.74
N GLU A 63 -6.84 -24.53 -0.94
CA GLU A 63 -7.48 -25.83 -0.79
C GLU A 63 -8.24 -26.23 -2.07
N PRO A 64 -8.51 -27.53 -2.28
CA PRO A 64 -9.32 -27.98 -3.42
C PRO A 64 -10.66 -27.23 -3.51
N GLY A 65 -10.97 -26.69 -4.69
CA GLY A 65 -12.15 -25.85 -4.91
C GLY A 65 -11.91 -24.34 -4.72
N PHE A 66 -10.68 -23.95 -4.37
CA PHE A 66 -10.24 -22.56 -4.33
C PHE A 66 -9.01 -22.33 -5.23
N TYR A 67 -8.83 -21.08 -5.66
CA TYR A 67 -7.73 -20.68 -6.52
C TYR A 67 -7.21 -19.28 -6.18
N ASN A 68 -5.96 -19.02 -6.58
CA ASN A 68 -5.42 -17.68 -6.70
C ASN A 68 -4.56 -17.66 -7.96
N ASP A 69 -4.91 -16.84 -8.93
CA ASP A 69 -4.35 -16.82 -10.29
C ASP A 69 -3.22 -15.80 -10.47
N VAL A 70 -3.12 -14.83 -9.56
CA VAL A 70 -2.12 -13.75 -9.63
C VAL A 70 -1.41 -13.58 -8.29
N ALA A 71 -0.22 -12.96 -8.32
CA ALA A 71 0.45 -12.59 -7.09
C ALA A 71 -0.31 -11.42 -6.43
N ASN A 72 -0.85 -11.64 -5.24
CA ASN A 72 -1.61 -10.63 -4.49
C ASN A 72 -1.61 -10.93 -2.98
N TYR A 73 -2.18 -10.02 -2.22
CA TYR A 73 -2.42 -10.17 -0.77
C TYR A 73 -3.88 -10.58 -0.47
N GLU A 74 -4.60 -11.14 -1.44
CA GLU A 74 -5.98 -11.60 -1.25
C GLU A 74 -6.01 -13.05 -0.71
N PRO A 75 -7.08 -13.44 0.00
CA PRO A 75 -7.33 -14.85 0.27
C PRO A 75 -7.67 -15.60 -1.01
N CYS A 76 -7.61 -16.94 -0.97
CA CYS A 76 -8.01 -17.76 -2.12
C CYS A 76 -9.48 -17.54 -2.48
N LYS A 77 -9.77 -17.47 -3.78
CA LYS A 77 -11.11 -17.28 -4.36
C LYS A 77 -11.74 -18.64 -4.62
N GLN A 78 -13.06 -18.75 -4.51
CA GLN A 78 -13.75 -19.99 -4.82
C GLN A 78 -13.78 -20.22 -6.33
N CYS A 79 -13.51 -21.44 -6.78
CA CYS A 79 -13.60 -21.78 -8.20
C CYS A 79 -15.05 -21.64 -8.69
N THR A 80 -15.23 -20.99 -9.83
CA THR A 80 -16.53 -20.89 -10.50
C THR A 80 -16.97 -22.27 -10.97
N LYS A 81 -18.20 -22.66 -10.65
CA LYS A 81 -18.82 -23.85 -11.21
C LYS A 81 -19.38 -23.51 -12.59
N CYS A 82 -19.02 -24.30 -13.58
CA CYS A 82 -19.64 -24.22 -14.90
C CYS A 82 -21.09 -24.72 -14.79
N ASN A 83 -22.05 -23.96 -15.34
CA ASN A 83 -23.40 -24.45 -15.55
C ASN A 83 -23.43 -25.18 -16.89
N HIS A 84 -23.80 -26.45 -16.89
CA HIS A 84 -23.90 -27.29 -18.09
C HIS A 84 -25.33 -27.28 -18.63
#